data_AF-A0AAD8XA97-F1
#
_entry.id   AF-A0AAD8XA97-F1
#
_cell.length_a   1.000
_cell.length_b   1.000
_cell.length_c   1.000
_cell.angle_alpha   90.00
_cell.angle_beta   90.00
_cell.angle_gamma   90.00
#
_symmetry.space_group_name_H-M   'P 1'
#
loop_
_entity.id
_entity.type
_entity.pdbx_description
1 polymer ?
#
loop_
_entity_poly.entity_id
_entity_poly.type
_entity_poly.pdbx_seq_one_letter_code
_entity_poly.pdbx_strand_id
1 'polypeptide(L)'
;MAKRNSFNRSAGKKTSFTFPLLHPKVANAVIDHITVVWVSKKTTREPNNTHSTSVKGKFTCDNDACPNKTWTSGKVTLAIQGYPGGGYNAVVYMCNRLGIFSLDEDTYVDRIAYRLKKWAGVAMERRVYERRGTPPHKKELCEGCKKGCCRQGSQSVLS
;
A
#
# COMPACT_ATOMS: atom_id res chain seq x y z
N MET A 1 5.42 -42.23 5.23
CA MET A 1 5.42 -41.51 3.94
C MET A 1 4.52 -40.27 4.08
N ALA A 2 5.07 -39.06 4.12
CA ALA A 2 4.28 -37.83 4.20
C ALA A 2 4.31 -37.13 2.83
N LYS A 3 3.14 -37.07 2.18
CA LYS A 3 2.95 -36.44 0.86
C LYS A 3 3.27 -34.95 0.95
N ARG A 4 4.40 -34.54 0.38
CA ARG A 4 4.73 -33.14 0.09
C ARG A 4 3.76 -32.63 -0.96
N ASN A 5 2.79 -31.81 -0.55
CA ASN A 5 1.90 -31.13 -1.49
C ASN A 5 2.70 -30.00 -2.15
N SER A 6 3.22 -30.26 -3.35
CA SER A 6 3.83 -29.24 -4.19
C SER A 6 2.73 -28.28 -4.66
N PHE A 7 2.60 -27.15 -3.96
CA PHE A 7 1.71 -26.09 -4.42
C PHE A 7 2.25 -25.51 -5.73
N ASN A 8 1.51 -25.83 -6.78
CA ASN A 8 1.75 -25.54 -8.18
C ASN A 8 2.06 -24.04 -8.40
N ARG A 9 3.18 -23.75 -9.08
CA ARG A 9 3.79 -22.43 -9.28
C ARG A 9 3.12 -21.56 -10.35
N SER A 10 1.90 -21.85 -10.79
CA SER A 10 1.25 -21.14 -11.91
C SER A 10 -0.22 -20.80 -11.66
N ALA A 11 -0.46 -19.78 -10.85
CA ALA A 11 -1.68 -18.96 -10.90
C ALA A 11 -1.23 -17.50 -10.89
N GLY A 12 -1.75 -16.68 -11.80
CA GLY A 12 -1.31 -15.29 -12.01
C GLY A 12 -1.05 -14.56 -10.69
N LYS A 13 0.19 -14.10 -10.48
CA LYS A 13 0.61 -13.50 -9.21
C LYS A 13 -0.20 -12.23 -8.99
N LYS A 14 -1.11 -12.21 -8.01
CA LYS A 14 -1.78 -10.97 -7.57
C LYS A 14 -0.72 -9.96 -7.13
N THR A 15 -0.72 -8.79 -7.74
CA THR A 15 0.24 -7.69 -7.49
C THR A 15 -0.38 -6.53 -6.71
N SER A 16 -1.67 -6.59 -6.44
CA SER A 16 -2.44 -5.59 -5.70
C SER A 16 -3.27 -6.25 -4.62
N PHE A 17 -3.32 -5.61 -3.45
CA PHE A 17 -4.01 -6.11 -2.26
C PHE A 17 -4.82 -4.99 -1.62
N THR A 18 -5.99 -5.34 -1.09
CA THR A 18 -6.75 -4.51 -0.15
C THR A 18 -6.67 -5.17 1.22
N PHE A 19 -6.88 -4.41 2.29
CA PHE A 19 -6.83 -4.91 3.66
C PHE A 19 -8.17 -4.66 4.39
N PRO A 20 -9.22 -5.44 4.09
CA PRO A 20 -10.56 -5.18 4.61
C PRO A 20 -10.66 -5.14 6.14
N LEU A 21 -9.88 -6.00 6.81
CA LEU A 21 -9.83 -6.11 8.27
C LEU A 21 -9.26 -4.86 8.95
N LEU A 22 -8.58 -3.98 8.22
CA LEU A 22 -8.03 -2.72 8.74
C LEU A 22 -8.98 -1.54 8.58
N HIS A 23 -10.07 -1.67 7.80
CA HIS A 23 -11.02 -0.57 7.60
C HIS A 23 -11.74 -0.12 8.88
N PRO A 24 -12.10 -1.00 9.84
CA PRO A 24 -12.62 -0.56 11.13
C PRO A 24 -11.63 0.33 11.89
N LYS A 25 -10.32 0.02 11.85
CA LYS A 25 -9.27 0.87 12.46
C LYS A 25 -9.19 2.23 11.77
N VAL A 26 -9.31 2.28 10.45
CA VAL A 26 -9.38 3.55 9.70
C VAL A 26 -10.61 4.37 10.09
N ALA A 27 -11.78 3.74 10.19
CA ALA A 27 -13.02 4.42 10.58
C ALA A 27 -12.88 5.03 11.98
N ASN A 28 -12.36 4.26 12.94
CA ASN A 28 -12.09 4.76 14.29
C ASN A 28 -11.08 5.93 14.29
N ALA A 29 -10.05 5.90 13.44
CA ALA A 29 -9.05 6.97 13.38
C ALA A 29 -9.58 8.31 12.82
N VAL A 30 -10.76 8.32 12.19
CA VAL A 30 -11.36 9.51 11.58
C VAL A 30 -12.70 9.92 12.19
N ILE A 31 -13.25 9.13 13.11
CA ILE A 31 -14.63 9.28 13.61
C ILE A 31 -14.89 10.67 14.22
N ASP A 32 -13.90 11.25 14.90
CA ASP A 32 -14.03 12.57 15.55
C ASP A 32 -14.02 13.75 14.57
N HIS A 33 -13.73 13.51 13.28
CA HIS A 33 -13.57 14.57 12.29
C HIS A 33 -14.40 14.36 11.02
N ILE A 34 -14.89 13.15 10.77
CA ILE A 34 -15.61 12.80 9.55
C ILE A 34 -16.87 12.04 9.93
N THR A 35 -18.04 12.61 9.59
CA THR A 35 -19.36 12.08 9.96
C THR A 35 -19.73 10.81 9.19
N VAL A 36 -19.27 10.67 7.94
CA VAL A 36 -19.59 9.53 7.08
C VAL A 36 -18.31 8.99 6.44
N VAL A 37 -18.03 7.71 6.69
CA VAL A 37 -16.92 6.99 6.06
C VAL A 37 -17.38 5.58 5.68
N TRP A 38 -17.19 5.18 4.42
CA TRP A 38 -17.54 3.84 3.95
C TRP A 38 -16.54 3.31 2.93
N VAL A 39 -16.43 1.98 2.85
CA VAL A 39 -15.48 1.30 1.97
C VAL A 39 -16.15 0.95 0.64
N SER A 40 -15.61 1.44 -0.46
CA SER A 40 -16.08 1.09 -1.80
C SER A 40 -15.59 -0.30 -2.21
N LYS A 41 -16.52 -1.21 -2.54
CA LYS A 41 -16.24 -2.61 -2.90
C LYS A 41 -15.96 -2.81 -4.40
N LYS A 42 -16.21 -1.82 -5.26
CA LYS A 42 -16.05 -1.93 -6.73
C LYS A 42 -15.58 -0.61 -7.37
N THR A 43 -14.70 -0.73 -8.37
CA THR A 43 -14.16 0.34 -9.23
C THR A 43 -15.13 0.79 -10.33
N THR A 44 -16.43 0.55 -10.22
CA THR A 44 -17.40 0.95 -11.26
C THR A 44 -17.71 2.44 -11.23
N ARG A 45 -17.44 3.12 -10.12
CA ARG A 45 -17.47 4.58 -10.04
C ARG A 45 -16.04 5.09 -10.19
N GLU A 46 -15.86 6.15 -10.97
CA GLU A 46 -14.60 6.87 -11.04
C GLU A 46 -14.35 7.58 -9.69
N PRO A 47 -13.15 7.50 -9.12
CA PRO A 47 -12.83 8.24 -7.91
C PRO A 47 -12.79 9.74 -8.21
N ASN A 48 -13.41 10.56 -7.36
CA ASN A 48 -13.33 12.02 -7.49
C ASN A 48 -11.99 12.57 -6.96
N ASN A 49 -11.26 11.76 -6.18
CA ASN A 49 -9.94 12.09 -5.67
C ASN A 49 -9.05 10.85 -5.67
N THR A 50 -7.78 11.00 -6.04
CA THR A 50 -6.78 9.94 -5.92
C THR A 50 -5.53 10.48 -5.24
N HIS A 51 -4.94 9.69 -4.35
CA HIS A 51 -3.69 10.02 -3.69
C HIS A 51 -2.82 8.79 -3.54
N SER A 52 -1.59 8.87 -4.05
CA SER A 52 -0.60 7.82 -3.86
C SER A 52 0.42 8.20 -2.80
N THR A 53 0.76 7.25 -1.93
CA THR A 53 1.77 7.37 -0.88
C THR A 53 2.50 6.04 -0.71
N SER A 54 3.35 5.94 0.31
CA SER A 54 4.06 4.71 0.66
C SER A 54 3.74 4.27 2.08
N VAL A 55 3.60 2.96 2.23
CA VAL A 55 3.50 2.26 3.52
C VAL A 55 4.73 1.39 3.73
N LYS A 56 5.01 1.08 4.99
CA LYS A 56 6.08 0.16 5.34
C LYS A 56 5.55 -1.27 5.24
N GLY A 57 6.47 -2.19 5.00
CA GLY A 57 6.17 -3.60 5.21
C GLY A 57 7.42 -4.44 5.24
N LYS A 58 7.23 -5.65 5.76
CA LYS A 58 8.24 -6.67 6.01
C LYS A 58 8.05 -7.80 5.01
N PHE A 59 9.15 -8.24 4.42
CA PHE A 59 9.20 -9.38 3.53
C PHE A 59 9.96 -10.50 4.23
N THR A 60 9.39 -11.70 4.22
CA THR A 60 9.99 -12.89 4.81
C THR A 60 10.23 -13.91 3.70
N CYS A 61 11.47 -14.37 3.52
CA CYS A 61 11.76 -15.47 2.60
C CYS A 61 11.02 -16.73 3.06
N ASP A 62 10.36 -17.41 2.14
CA ASP A 62 9.65 -18.67 2.37
C ASP A 62 10.55 -19.90 2.24
N ASN A 63 11.79 -19.73 1.75
CA ASN A 63 12.79 -20.78 1.70
C ASN A 63 13.60 -20.81 3.02
N ASP A 64 13.56 -21.93 3.73
CA ASP A 64 14.29 -22.09 4.99
C ASP A 64 15.82 -22.04 4.86
N ALA A 65 16.35 -22.30 3.65
CA ALA A 65 17.77 -22.17 3.35
C ALA A 65 18.21 -20.71 3.09
N CYS A 66 17.30 -19.73 3.10
CA CYS A 66 17.64 -18.32 2.95
C CYS A 66 18.47 -17.84 4.15
N PRO A 67 19.71 -17.34 3.94
CA PRO A 67 20.53 -16.79 5.02
C PRO A 67 19.91 -15.51 5.62
N ASN A 68 19.23 -14.73 4.79
CA ASN A 68 18.46 -13.56 5.20
C ASN A 68 16.96 -13.87 5.14
N LYS A 69 16.41 -14.39 6.25
CA LYS A 69 14.98 -14.75 6.32
C LYS A 69 14.05 -13.56 6.21
N THR A 70 14.51 -12.33 6.44
CA THR A 70 13.63 -11.15 6.43
C THR A 70 14.35 -9.91 5.94
N TRP A 71 13.67 -9.10 5.14
CA TRP A 71 14.05 -7.71 4.85
C TRP A 71 12.82 -6.80 4.91
N THR A 72 13.04 -5.49 5.08
CA THR A 72 11.96 -4.50 5.00
C THR A 72 12.03 -3.78 3.67
N SER A 73 10.87 -3.51 3.05
CA SER A 73 10.78 -2.51 1.99
C SER A 73 10.05 -1.32 2.57
N GLY A 74 10.76 -0.21 2.78
CA GLY A 74 10.17 1.01 3.30
C GLY A 74 9.22 1.72 2.31
N LYS A 75 9.00 1.16 1.11
CA LYS A 75 8.37 1.86 -0.01
C LYS A 75 7.44 0.95 -0.81
N VAL A 76 6.40 0.41 -0.17
CA VAL A 76 5.30 -0.25 -0.88
C VAL A 76 4.25 0.80 -1.23
N THR A 77 3.84 0.84 -2.51
CA THR A 77 2.92 1.86 -3.01
C THR A 77 1.52 1.62 -2.45
N LEU A 78 0.95 2.63 -1.81
CA LEU A 78 -0.45 2.68 -1.38
C LEU A 78 -1.18 3.72 -2.23
N ALA A 79 -2.18 3.31 -2.99
CA ALA A 79 -3.11 4.19 -3.68
C ALA A 79 -4.41 4.30 -2.87
N ILE A 80 -4.79 5.53 -2.57
CA ILE A 80 -6.01 5.89 -1.85
C ILE A 80 -6.94 6.57 -2.85
N GLN A 81 -8.15 6.05 -2.98
CA GLN A 81 -9.19 6.56 -3.87
C GLN A 81 -10.34 7.07 -3.02
N GLY A 82 -10.78 8.30 -3.26
CA GLY A 82 -11.94 8.92 -2.63
C GLY A 82 -13.14 8.92 -3.58
N TYR A 83 -14.32 8.79 -2.99
CA TYR A 83 -15.61 8.80 -3.68
C TYR A 83 -16.55 9.81 -3.01
N PRO A 84 -17.55 10.32 -3.75
CA PRO A 84 -18.58 11.19 -3.17
C PRO A 84 -19.26 10.56 -1.95
N GLY A 85 -19.63 11.40 -0.98
CA GLY A 85 -20.37 10.97 0.22
C GLY A 85 -19.53 10.18 1.23
N GLY A 86 -18.21 10.40 1.31
CA GLY A 86 -17.35 9.76 2.32
C GLY A 86 -16.84 8.37 1.96
N GLY A 87 -17.02 7.96 0.70
CA GLY A 87 -16.53 6.66 0.24
C GLY A 87 -15.02 6.67 0.01
N TYR A 88 -14.36 5.56 0.29
CA TYR A 88 -12.96 5.39 -0.07
C TYR A 88 -12.61 3.94 -0.42
N ASN A 89 -11.50 3.77 -1.15
CA ASN A 89 -10.84 2.49 -1.37
C ASN A 89 -9.32 2.67 -1.20
N ALA A 90 -8.63 1.63 -0.76
CA ALA A 90 -7.20 1.65 -0.50
C ALA A 90 -6.55 0.38 -1.04
N VAL A 91 -5.64 0.55 -2.00
CA VAL A 91 -4.97 -0.55 -2.71
C VAL A 91 -3.47 -0.46 -2.53
N VAL A 92 -2.87 -1.53 -2.03
CA VAL A 92 -1.42 -1.70 -1.88
C VAL A 92 -0.89 -2.44 -3.11
N TYR A 93 0.02 -1.82 -3.86
CA TYR A 93 0.70 -2.43 -4.99
C TYR A 93 2.08 -2.95 -4.57
N MET A 94 2.29 -4.25 -4.75
CA MET A 94 3.52 -4.93 -4.37
C MET A 94 4.43 -5.12 -5.56
N CYS A 95 5.75 -4.96 -5.35
CA CYS A 95 6.75 -5.32 -6.35
C CYS A 95 6.85 -6.86 -6.49
N ASN A 96 7.32 -7.33 -7.65
CA ASN A 96 7.38 -8.76 -7.95
C ASN A 96 8.12 -9.56 -6.86
N ARG A 97 7.44 -10.59 -6.33
CA ARG A 97 7.72 -11.25 -5.06
C ARG A 97 9.04 -12.02 -5.03
N LEU A 98 9.83 -11.74 -4.00
CA LEU A 98 10.56 -12.77 -3.25
C LEU A 98 9.91 -12.75 -1.84
N GLY A 99 9.31 -13.84 -1.37
CA GLY A 99 8.80 -13.96 0.01
C GLY A 99 7.36 -13.52 0.34
N ILE A 100 6.98 -13.76 1.60
CA ILE A 100 5.72 -13.42 2.28
C ILE A 100 5.77 -11.96 2.73
N PHE A 101 4.73 -11.18 2.41
CA PHE A 101 4.63 -9.77 2.81
C PHE A 101 3.72 -9.58 4.01
N SER A 102 4.22 -8.84 4.99
CA SER A 102 3.48 -8.33 6.15
C SER A 102 3.46 -6.81 6.06
N LEU A 103 2.24 -6.26 6.05
CA LEU A 103 2.00 -4.82 6.04
C LEU A 103 2.17 -4.24 7.44
N ASP A 104 2.80 -3.08 7.54
CA ASP A 104 2.77 -2.29 8.77
C ASP A 104 1.38 -1.62 8.89
N GLU A 105 0.54 -2.17 9.76
CA GLU A 105 -0.86 -1.76 9.91
C GLU A 105 -0.99 -0.30 10.35
N ASP A 106 -0.12 0.16 11.26
CA ASP A 106 -0.15 1.52 11.78
C ASP A 106 0.12 2.53 10.68
N THR A 107 1.16 2.31 9.86
CA THR A 107 1.43 3.18 8.72
C THR A 107 0.32 3.13 7.67
N TYR A 108 -0.36 1.99 7.49
CA TYR A 108 -1.49 1.89 6.58
C TYR A 108 -2.69 2.71 7.07
N VAL A 109 -3.10 2.51 8.33
CA VAL A 109 -4.23 3.22 8.94
C VAL A 109 -3.96 4.72 8.97
N ASP A 110 -2.79 5.12 9.45
CA ASP A 110 -2.37 6.51 9.55
C ASP A 110 -2.39 7.24 8.19
N ARG A 111 -1.85 6.61 7.15
CA ARG A 111 -1.78 7.21 5.80
C ARG A 111 -3.15 7.43 5.19
N ILE A 112 -4.06 6.47 5.39
CA ILE A 112 -5.44 6.57 4.91
C ILE A 112 -6.20 7.62 5.72
N ALA A 113 -6.16 7.54 7.05
CA ALA A 113 -6.85 8.48 7.94
C ALA A 113 -6.40 9.93 7.68
N TYR A 114 -5.10 10.18 7.57
CA TYR A 114 -4.57 11.50 7.23
C TYR A 114 -5.13 12.02 5.90
N ARG A 115 -5.22 11.15 4.88
CA ARG A 115 -5.72 11.55 3.57
C ARG A 115 -7.22 11.85 3.60
N LEU A 116 -8.01 11.02 4.28
CA LEU A 116 -9.44 11.25 4.44
C LEU A 116 -9.71 12.57 5.18
N LYS A 117 -8.99 12.83 6.29
CA LYS A 117 -9.08 14.10 7.03
C LYS A 117 -8.76 15.30 6.14
N LYS A 118 -7.69 15.21 5.32
CA LYS A 118 -7.33 16.26 4.36
C LYS A 118 -8.43 16.50 3.30
N TRP A 119 -9.05 15.45 2.77
CA TRP A 119 -10.15 15.61 1.81
C TRP A 119 -11.42 16.17 2.44
N ALA A 120 -11.64 15.92 3.73
CA ALA A 120 -12.74 16.51 4.51
C ALA A 120 -12.45 17.96 4.96
N GLY A 121 -11.32 18.57 4.57
CA GLY A 121 -10.98 19.95 4.95
C GLY A 121 -10.44 20.12 6.37
N VAL A 122 -10.13 19.03 7.09
CA VAL A 122 -9.54 19.09 8.42
C VAL A 122 -8.14 19.67 8.33
N ALA A 123 -7.84 20.64 9.21
CA ALA A 123 -6.51 21.20 9.35
C ALA A 123 -5.55 20.11 9.84
N MET A 124 -4.59 19.74 8.99
CA MET A 124 -3.57 18.73 9.28
C MET A 124 -2.19 19.29 8.97
N GLU A 125 -1.26 19.12 9.91
CA GLU A 125 0.16 19.44 9.71
C GLU A 125 0.74 18.70 8.50
N ARG A 126 1.56 19.40 7.72
CA ARG A 126 2.23 18.80 6.58
C ARG A 126 3.28 17.81 7.08
N ARG A 127 3.04 16.52 6.84
CA ARG A 127 4.07 15.49 7.08
C ARG A 127 5.29 15.73 6.18
N VAL A 128 6.42 16.02 6.81
CA VAL A 128 7.74 15.99 6.16
C VAL A 128 8.20 14.54 6.15
N TYR A 129 8.36 13.97 4.96
CA TYR A 129 8.91 12.64 4.81
C TYR A 129 10.40 12.76 4.57
N GLU A 130 11.21 12.30 5.54
CA GLU A 130 12.65 12.12 5.33
C GLU A 130 12.88 11.19 4.14
N ARG A 131 13.55 11.71 3.11
CA ARG A 131 14.01 10.88 2.00
C ARG A 131 15.24 10.13 2.46
N ARG A 132 15.05 8.93 3.01
CA ARG A 132 16.19 8.02 3.21
C ARG A 132 16.64 7.49 1.84
N GLY A 133 17.94 7.57 1.60
CA GLY A 133 18.59 6.92 0.47
C GLY A 133 18.31 5.42 0.55
N THR A 134 17.52 4.91 -0.39
CA THR A 134 17.31 3.47 -0.56
C THR A 134 18.10 3.03 -1.77
N PRO A 135 18.49 1.74 -1.87
CA PRO A 135 19.04 1.20 -3.11
C PRO A 135 18.20 1.59 -4.34
N PRO A 136 18.81 1.63 -5.54
CA PRO A 136 18.14 2.08 -6.77
C PRO A 136 16.78 1.41 -6.95
N HIS A 137 15.76 2.23 -7.14
CA HIS A 137 14.40 1.75 -7.34
C HIS A 137 14.26 1.14 -8.74
N LYS A 138 14.12 -0.17 -8.80
CA LYS A 138 13.91 -0.96 -10.02
C LYS A 138 12.46 -0.81 -10.52
N LYS A 139 12.21 0.21 -11.34
CA LYS A 139 10.87 0.59 -11.85
C LYS A 139 10.18 -0.58 -12.55
N GLU A 140 10.94 -1.37 -13.30
CA GLU A 140 10.51 -2.56 -14.05
C GLU A 140 9.95 -3.67 -13.16
N LEU A 141 10.33 -3.71 -11.88
CA LEU A 141 9.83 -4.65 -10.88
C LEU A 141 8.71 -4.07 -10.01
N CYS A 142 8.44 -2.76 -10.12
CA CYS A 142 7.47 -2.06 -9.29
C CYS A 142 6.11 -1.93 -9.97
N GLU A 143 5.12 -2.65 -9.45
CA GLU A 143 3.75 -2.62 -9.96
C GLU A 143 3.09 -1.25 -9.74
N GLY A 144 3.50 -0.53 -8.68
CA GLY A 144 3.12 0.87 -8.50
C GLY A 144 3.67 1.79 -9.59
N CYS A 145 4.89 1.56 -10.10
CA CYS A 145 5.42 2.30 -11.25
C CYS A 145 4.68 1.95 -12.53
N LYS A 146 4.41 0.66 -12.77
CA LYS A 146 3.63 0.20 -13.93
C LYS A 146 2.22 0.80 -13.96
N LYS A 147 1.65 1.08 -12.79
CA LYS A 147 0.34 1.74 -12.65
C LYS A 147 0.41 3.27 -12.55
N GLY A 148 1.60 3.87 -12.62
CA GLY A 148 1.79 5.33 -12.50
C GLY A 148 1.54 5.90 -11.09
N CYS A 149 1.39 5.05 -10.07
CA CYS A 149 1.07 5.46 -8.69
C CYS A 149 2.33 5.61 -7.80
N CYS A 150 3.47 5.05 -8.21
CA CYS A 150 4.69 5.11 -7.39
C CYS A 150 5.39 6.48 -7.49
N ARG A 151 5.56 7.15 -6.35
CA ARG A 151 6.25 8.45 -6.24
C ARG A 151 7.77 8.42 -6.46
N GLN A 152 8.38 7.24 -6.48
CA GLN A 152 9.82 7.08 -6.74
C GLN A 152 10.12 6.98 -8.25
N GLY A 153 9.12 6.58 -9.06
CA GLY A 153 9.25 6.41 -10.51
C GLY A 153 9.46 7.71 -11.29
N SER A 154 9.22 8.87 -10.68
CA SER A 154 9.31 10.20 -11.30
C SER A 154 10.67 10.90 -11.15
N GLN A 155 11.67 10.24 -10.57
CA GLN A 155 13.05 10.74 -10.60
C GLN A 155 13.84 9.93 -11.63
N SER A 156 13.86 10.43 -12.86
CA SER A 156 15.03 10.28 -13.72
C SER A 156 16.19 10.99 -13.03
N VAL A 157 17.29 10.27 -12.87
CA VAL A 157 18.62 10.83 -12.70
C VAL A 157 18.79 12.04 -13.62
N LEU A 158 18.91 13.23 -13.02
CA LEU A 158 19.70 14.29 -13.61
C LEU A 158 21.06 14.17 -12.93
N SER A 159 21.93 13.43 -13.60
CA SER A 159 23.39 13.51 -13.48
C SER A 159 23.88 14.89 -13.90
#